data_AF-A0A0T5ZYL7-F1
#
_entry.id   AF-A0A0T5ZYL7-F1
#
_cell.length_a   1.000
_cell.length_b   1.000
_cell.length_c   1.000
_cell.angle_alpha   90.00
_cell.angle_beta   90.00
_cell.angle_gamma   90.00
#
_symmetry.space_group_name_H-M   'P 1'
#
loop_
_entity.id
_entity.type
_entity.pdbx_description
1 polymer ?
#
loop_
_entity_poly.entity_id
_entity_poly.type
_entity_poly.pdbx_seq_one_letter_code
_entity_poly.pdbx_strand_id
1 'polypeptide(L)'
;MNLLTSLRGVSVPMASAILTLVDPERYGVLDIRVWQLLFAIDSVSTNPRGVGFSFSNWVQYLRKLRYHAREMGVSARTVERTLFEYHRKVQQGRLYDWPRRGIV
;
A
#
# COMPACT_ATOMS: atom_id res chain seq x y z
N MET A 1 -10.72 -6.07 -10.06
CA MET A 1 -11.04 -5.48 -8.73
C MET A 1 -12.51 -5.66 -8.40
N ASN A 2 -13.45 -4.98 -9.09
CA ASN A 2 -14.89 -5.03 -8.77
C ASN A 2 -15.51 -6.44 -8.67
N LEU A 3 -15.17 -7.35 -9.60
CA LEU A 3 -15.63 -8.75 -9.54
C LEU A 3 -15.11 -9.47 -8.29
N LEU A 4 -13.82 -9.35 -7.99
CA LEU A 4 -13.23 -9.99 -6.81
C LEU A 4 -13.85 -9.44 -5.52
N THR A 5 -14.05 -8.12 -5.42
CA THR A 5 -14.66 -7.49 -4.23
C THR A 5 -16.16 -7.74 -4.10
N SER A 6 -16.81 -8.38 -5.09
CA SER A 6 -18.20 -8.84 -4.96
C SER A 6 -18.32 -10.14 -4.17
N LEU A 7 -17.21 -10.87 -3.99
CA LEU A 7 -17.16 -12.09 -3.21
C LEU A 7 -17.23 -11.76 -1.72
N ARG A 8 -18.05 -12.51 -0.97
CA ARG A 8 -18.14 -12.37 0.49
C ARG A 8 -16.77 -12.63 1.12
N GLY A 9 -16.30 -11.68 1.94
CA GLY A 9 -15.00 -11.77 2.62
C GLY A 9 -13.81 -11.23 1.82
N VAL A 10 -13.99 -10.78 0.58
CA VAL A 10 -12.90 -10.25 -0.25
C VAL A 10 -12.90 -8.73 -0.23
N SER A 11 -12.05 -8.15 0.62
CA SER A 11 -11.78 -6.71 0.65
C SER A 11 -10.83 -6.29 -0.48
N VAL A 12 -10.66 -4.97 -0.69
CA VAL A 12 -9.74 -4.42 -1.69
C VAL A 12 -8.29 -4.92 -1.53
N PRO A 13 -7.70 -4.97 -0.30
CA PRO A 13 -6.38 -5.59 -0.11
C PRO A 13 -6.32 -7.06 -0.53
N MET A 14 -7.35 -7.84 -0.17
CA MET A 14 -7.41 -9.25 -0.54
C MET A 14 -7.50 -9.43 -2.06
N ALA A 15 -8.37 -8.65 -2.73
CA ALA A 15 -8.48 -8.64 -4.18
C ALA A 15 -7.17 -8.19 -4.85
N SER A 16 -6.43 -7.24 -4.27
CA SER A 16 -5.12 -6.82 -4.79
C SER A 16 -4.09 -7.95 -4.70
N ALA A 17 -4.09 -8.72 -3.61
CA ALA A 17 -3.21 -9.87 -3.46
C ALA A 17 -3.51 -10.96 -4.49
N ILE A 18 -4.80 -11.27 -4.71
CA ILE A 18 -5.23 -12.21 -5.75
C ILE A 18 -4.76 -11.75 -7.13
N LEU A 19 -4.95 -10.47 -7.47
CA LEU A 19 -4.50 -9.93 -8.75
C LEU A 19 -2.98 -10.01 -8.92
N THR A 20 -2.20 -9.71 -7.88
CA THR A 20 -0.74 -9.84 -7.91
C THR A 20 -0.28 -11.29 -8.06
N LEU A 21 -1.00 -12.28 -7.52
CA LEU A 21 -0.67 -13.69 -7.75
C LEU A 21 -0.87 -14.11 -9.20
N VAL A 22 -1.85 -13.52 -9.90
CA VAL A 22 -2.17 -13.84 -11.30
C VAL A 22 -1.25 -13.09 -12.27
N ASP A 23 -0.97 -11.82 -12.00
CA ASP A 23 -0.17 -10.94 -12.86
C ASP A 23 0.65 -9.95 -12.00
N PRO A 24 1.82 -10.40 -11.48
CA PRO A 24 2.65 -9.59 -10.58
C PRO A 24 3.37 -8.43 -11.27
N GLU A 25 3.52 -8.46 -12.59
CA GLU A 25 4.13 -7.35 -13.34
C GLU A 25 3.17 -6.15 -13.41
N ARG A 26 1.87 -6.42 -13.52
CA ARG A 26 0.84 -5.38 -13.64
C ARG A 26 0.30 -4.90 -12.30
N TYR A 27 0.23 -5.76 -11.29
CA TYR A 27 -0.42 -5.49 -10.01
C TYR A 27 0.50 -5.64 -8.80
N GLY A 28 0.34 -4.74 -7.83
CA GLY A 28 0.99 -4.83 -6.50
C GLY A 28 -0.02 -5.06 -5.38
N VAL A 29 0.46 -5.60 -4.26
CA VAL A 29 -0.36 -5.85 -3.07
C VAL A 29 -0.57 -4.53 -2.34
N LEU A 30 -1.81 -4.16 -2.07
CA LEU A 30 -2.13 -3.01 -1.24
C LEU A 30 -1.84 -3.35 0.23
N ASP A 31 -0.66 -2.94 0.69
CA ASP A 31 -0.20 -3.18 2.06
C ASP A 31 -0.37 -1.93 2.93
N ILE A 32 -0.92 -2.12 4.13
CA ILE A 32 -1.17 -1.05 5.11
C ILE A 32 0.13 -0.33 5.53
N ARG A 33 1.25 -1.04 5.67
CA ARG A 33 2.55 -0.49 6.07
C ARG A 33 3.08 0.48 5.03
N VAL A 34 3.01 0.05 3.77
CA VAL A 34 3.46 0.83 2.63
C VAL A 34 2.57 2.07 2.48
N TRP A 35 1.26 1.92 2.63
CA TRP A 35 0.34 3.05 2.61
C TRP A 35 0.61 4.07 3.72
N GLN A 36 0.84 3.62 4.96
CA GLN A 36 1.15 4.49 6.10
C GLN A 36 2.43 5.31 5.86
N LEU A 37 3.47 4.71 5.28
CA LEU A 37 4.68 5.47 4.90
C LEU A 37 4.43 6.43 3.75
N LEU A 38 3.68 6.03 2.72
CA LEU A 38 3.31 6.93 1.62
C LEU A 38 2.53 8.14 2.14
N PHE A 39 1.70 7.97 3.18
CA PHE A 39 1.02 9.07 3.84
C PHE A 39 1.99 9.94 4.64
N ALA A 40 2.91 9.32 5.40
CA ALA A 40 3.88 10.04 6.23
C ALA A 40 4.86 10.91 5.43
N ILE A 41 5.16 10.57 4.18
CA ILE A 41 6.00 11.37 3.28
C ILE A 41 5.17 12.28 2.36
N ASP A 42 3.90 12.53 2.69
CA ASP A 42 2.95 13.36 1.92
C ASP A 42 2.73 12.90 0.46
N SER A 43 3.04 11.65 0.15
CA SER A 43 2.82 11.10 -1.19
C SER A 43 1.34 10.78 -1.45
N VAL A 44 0.60 10.42 -0.40
CA VAL A 44 -0.87 10.34 -0.39
C VAL A 44 -1.42 11.19 0.74
N SER A 45 -2.58 11.80 0.53
CA SER A 45 -3.19 12.74 1.48
C SER A 45 -4.48 12.21 2.13
N THR A 46 -4.83 10.94 1.91
CA THR A 46 -6.07 10.34 2.39
C THR A 46 -5.83 9.04 3.13
N ASN A 47 -6.83 8.61 3.91
CA ASN A 47 -6.80 7.37 4.68
C ASN A 47 -5.50 7.17 5.49
N PRO A 48 -5.16 8.10 6.42
CA PRO A 48 -3.93 8.02 7.21
C PRO A 48 -3.71 6.64 7.84
N ARG A 49 -4.78 6.06 8.40
CA ARG A 49 -4.72 4.78 9.12
C ARG A 49 -4.45 3.57 8.22
N GLY A 50 -4.67 3.67 6.91
CA GLY A 50 -4.52 2.56 5.97
C GLY A 50 -5.50 1.39 6.23
N VAL A 51 -6.72 1.70 6.66
CA VAL A 51 -7.79 0.70 6.88
C VAL A 51 -9.00 1.02 6.00
N GLY A 52 -9.84 0.02 5.72
CA GLY A 52 -11.07 0.23 4.93
C GLY A 52 -10.82 0.75 3.52
N PHE A 53 -9.78 0.25 2.85
CA PHE A 53 -9.37 0.73 1.53
C PHE A 53 -10.47 0.64 0.48
N SER A 54 -10.61 1.71 -0.29
CA SER A 54 -11.48 1.79 -1.46
C SER A 54 -10.76 1.40 -2.76
N PHE A 55 -11.53 1.23 -3.84
CA PHE A 55 -10.97 1.11 -5.19
C PHE A 55 -10.06 2.29 -5.56
N SER A 56 -10.44 3.52 -5.19
CA SER A 56 -9.64 4.71 -5.47
C SER A 56 -8.32 4.71 -4.72
N ASN A 57 -8.27 4.20 -3.48
CA ASN A 57 -7.01 4.02 -2.76
C ASN A 57 -6.09 3.03 -3.48
N TRP A 58 -6.61 1.90 -3.96
CA TRP A 58 -5.79 0.94 -4.71
C TRP A 58 -5.20 1.54 -5.99
N VAL A 59 -6.00 2.28 -6.77
CA VAL A 59 -5.51 2.97 -7.96
C VAL A 59 -4.44 4.00 -7.60
N GLN A 60 -4.65 4.79 -6.55
CA GLN A 60 -3.69 5.77 -6.07
C GLN A 60 -2.38 5.11 -5.63
N TYR A 61 -2.47 4.00 -4.89
CA TYR A 61 -1.32 3.22 -4.44
C TYR A 61 -0.43 2.78 -5.60
N LEU A 62 -1.02 2.12 -6.62
CA LEU A 62 -0.27 1.67 -7.79
C LEU A 62 0.36 2.85 -8.55
N ARG A 63 -0.34 3.98 -8.65
CA ARG A 63 0.19 5.19 -9.30
C ARG A 63 1.38 5.76 -8.54
N LYS A 64 1.31 5.83 -7.21
CA LYS A 64 2.38 6.39 -6.37
C LYS A 64 3.61 5.49 -6.32
N LEU A 65 3.44 4.17 -6.26
CA LEU A 65 4.59 3.26 -6.38
C LEU A 65 5.29 3.41 -7.73
N ARG A 66 4.53 3.47 -8.85
CA ARG A 66 5.11 3.68 -10.18
C ARG A 66 5.75 5.06 -10.36
N TYR A 67 5.20 6.09 -9.73
CA TYR A 67 5.78 7.43 -9.73
C TYR A 67 7.18 7.40 -9.11
N HIS A 68 7.28 6.93 -7.86
CA HIS A 68 8.55 6.83 -7.13
C HIS A 68 9.56 5.90 -7.83
N ALA A 69 9.07 4.81 -8.41
CA ALA A 69 9.90 3.87 -9.17
C ALA A 69 10.58 4.56 -10.37
N ARG A 70 9.85 5.42 -11.10
CA ARG A 70 10.39 6.19 -12.22
C ARG A 70 11.41 7.23 -11.78
N GLU A 71 11.11 7.98 -10.73
CA GLU A 71 12.02 8.99 -10.17
C GLU A 71 13.37 8.38 -9.75
N MET A 72 13.36 7.14 -9.25
CA MET A 72 14.57 6.44 -8.80
C MET A 72 15.19 5.49 -9.83
N GLY A 73 14.57 5.28 -10.99
CA GLY A 73 15.05 4.32 -11.99
C GLY A 73 15.00 2.85 -11.53
N VAL A 74 14.03 2.48 -10.68
CA VAL A 74 13.87 1.11 -10.14
C VAL A 74 12.49 0.54 -10.47
N SER A 75 12.25 -0.73 -10.12
CA SER A 75 10.92 -1.34 -10.28
C SER A 75 9.94 -0.86 -9.18
N ALA A 76 8.64 -0.84 -9.48
CA ALA A 76 7.61 -0.56 -8.47
C ALA A 76 7.65 -1.56 -7.30
N ARG A 77 8.04 -2.81 -7.58
CA ARG A 77 8.22 -3.86 -6.57
C ARG A 77 9.38 -3.54 -5.63
N THR A 78 10.47 -2.95 -6.15
CA THR A 78 11.59 -2.49 -5.33
C THR A 78 11.15 -1.40 -4.36
N VAL A 79 10.37 -0.42 -4.83
CA VAL A 79 9.83 0.65 -3.98
C VAL A 79 8.94 0.08 -2.87
N GLU A 80 7.97 -0.76 -3.25
CA GLU A 80 7.06 -1.40 -2.30
C GLU A 80 7.82 -2.18 -1.21
N ARG A 81 8.80 -3.01 -1.63
CA ARG A 81 9.61 -3.81 -0.70
C ARG A 81 10.44 -2.93 0.23
N THR A 82 11.07 -1.87 -0.29
CA THR A 82 11.87 -0.95 0.52
C THR A 82 11.01 -0.26 1.58
N LEU A 83 9.83 0.23 1.21
CA LEU A 83 8.89 0.85 2.15
C LEU A 83 8.41 -0.17 3.19
N PHE A 84 8.04 -1.38 2.77
CA PHE A 84 7.62 -2.43 3.68
C PHE A 84 8.69 -2.78 4.72
N GLU A 85 9.94 -2.99 4.28
CA GLU A 85 11.05 -3.32 5.20
C GLU A 85 11.43 -2.13 6.09
N TYR A 86 11.37 -0.90 5.57
CA TYR A 86 11.60 0.29 6.39
C TYR A 86 10.53 0.40 7.49
N HIS A 87 9.25 0.26 7.14
CA HIS A 87 8.15 0.27 8.11
C HIS A 87 8.37 -0.79 9.20
N ARG A 88 8.73 -2.02 8.82
CA ARG A 88 9.00 -3.10 9.79
C ARG A 88 10.11 -2.76 10.78
N LYS A 89 11.11 -1.97 10.38
CA LYS A 89 12.23 -1.56 11.24
C LYS A 89 11.84 -0.44 12.21
N VAL A 90 11.00 0.50 11.76
CA VAL A 90 10.65 1.69 12.55
C VAL A 90 9.35 1.55 13.33
N GLN A 91 8.52 0.55 13.01
CA GLN A 91 7.23 0.33 13.66
C GLN A 91 7.41 0.08 15.16
N GLN A 92 6.74 0.91 15.96
CA GLN A 92 6.56 0.72 17.40
C GLN A 92 5.08 0.40 17.67
N GLY A 93 4.81 -0.58 18.53
CA GLY A 93 3.43 -1.00 18.85
C GLY A 93 2.76 -1.85 17.76
N ARG A 94 1.43 -2.03 17.83
CA ARG A 94 0.69 -2.88 16.88
C ARG A 94 0.41 -2.11 15.60
N LEU A 95 0.27 -2.84 14.49
CA LEU A 95 0.12 -2.26 13.15
C LEU A 95 -1.12 -1.37 12.97
N TYR A 96 -2.18 -1.69 13.72
CA TYR A 96 -3.43 -0.94 13.69
C TYR A 96 -3.50 0.14 14.78
N ASP A 97 -2.48 0.22 15.63
CA ASP A 97 -2.38 1.28 16.62
C ASP A 97 -1.80 2.51 15.89
N TRP A 98 -2.61 3.56 15.79
CA TRP A 98 -2.19 4.80 15.16
C TRP A 98 -1.03 5.42 15.96
N PRO A 99 0.13 5.75 15.33
CA PRO A 99 1.15 6.48 16.05
C PRO A 99 0.62 7.88 16.33
N ARG A 100 0.56 8.25 17.62
CA ARG A 100 0.40 9.65 18.02
C ARG A 100 1.51 10.41 17.31
N ARG A 101 1.15 11.45 16.53
CA ARG A 101 2.08 12.25 15.72
C ARG A 101 3.47 12.31 16.37
N GLY A 102 4.41 11.62 15.75
CA GLY A 102 5.76 11.41 16.28
C GLY A 102 6.29 10.09 15.76
N ILE A 103 7.22 10.16 14.80
CA ILE A 103 8.00 9.06 14.24
C ILE A 103 7.27 8.31 13.10
N VAL A 104 7.20 8.99 11.95
CA VAL A 104 8.28 8.78 10.96
C VAL A 104 9.25 9.94 11.11
#